data_AF-X0XUL4-F1
#
_entry.id   AF-X0XUL4-F1
#
_cell.length_a   1.000
_cell.length_b   1.000
_cell.length_c   1.000
_cell.angle_alpha   90.00
_cell.angle_beta   90.00
_cell.angle_gamma   90.00
#
_symmetry.space_group_name_H-M   'P 1'
#
loop_
_entity.id
_entity.type
_entity.pdbx_description
1 polymer ?
#
loop_
_entity_poly.entity_id
_entity_poly.type
_entity_poly.pdbx_seq_one_letter_code
_entity_poly.pdbx_strand_id
1 'polypeptide(L)'
;DTTIDWKNTGDNSYDGEKLKLLVHDESGKWEKPDNILNNWRVTKTCLRLGSRIIGKCMMGSTSNALDKGGRNYKKIYDDSDVTRRNRNGQTSSGLYSLFIPMEWNYEGYIDSYGIPVFETPKEKKTGPDGFPIEIGVIEHWDNEVDGLKNDPDALNELYRQFPRTEKHAFRDETKQSLFNLTKIYEQIDYNEDLKHSNVVTKGNFQWEGGIKDTSVMFVPSNQGRFYVSWVPNKNQQNRVLI
;
A
#
# COMPACT_ATOMS: atom_id res chain seq x y z
N ASP A 1 -13.84 11.52 35.95
CA ASP A 1 -14.35 12.22 34.76
C ASP A 1 -13.50 11.92 33.55
N THR A 2 -14.13 11.68 32.40
CA THR A 2 -13.44 11.48 31.10
C THR A 2 -13.84 12.64 30.20
N THR A 3 -12.87 13.37 29.66
CA THR A 3 -13.10 14.49 28.74
C THR A 3 -12.58 14.12 27.35
N ILE A 4 -13.23 14.66 26.31
CA ILE A 4 -12.76 14.61 24.93
C ILE A 4 -12.51 16.06 24.52
N ASP A 5 -11.34 16.33 23.96
CA ASP A 5 -10.95 17.64 23.44
C ASP A 5 -10.33 17.47 22.03
N TRP A 6 -9.95 18.59 21.42
CA TRP A 6 -9.22 18.62 20.16
C TRP A 6 -8.16 19.72 20.19
N LYS A 7 -7.05 19.49 19.49
CA LYS A 7 -5.98 20.47 19.27
C LYS A 7 -5.62 20.47 17.78
N ASN A 8 -5.15 21.61 17.29
CA ASN A 8 -4.61 21.69 15.94
C ASN A 8 -3.40 20.76 15.79
N THR A 9 -3.15 20.33 14.55
CA THR A 9 -1.90 19.67 14.16
C THR A 9 -0.70 20.50 14.62
N GLY A 10 0.20 19.87 15.37
CA GLY A 10 1.37 20.53 15.91
C GLY A 10 2.32 19.54 16.56
N ASP A 11 3.62 19.74 16.41
CA ASP A 11 4.65 18.84 16.94
C ASP A 11 4.51 18.59 18.46
N ASN A 12 4.09 19.60 19.23
CA ASN A 12 3.93 19.51 20.70
C ASN A 12 2.47 19.44 21.16
N SER A 13 1.51 19.26 20.24
CA SER A 13 0.11 19.09 20.62
C SER A 13 -0.02 17.87 21.53
N TYR A 14 -0.61 18.08 22.71
CA TYR A 14 -0.76 17.09 23.79
C TYR A 14 0.50 16.71 24.58
N ASP A 15 1.59 17.48 24.48
CA ASP A 15 2.71 17.29 25.40
C ASP A 15 2.30 17.51 26.87
N GLY A 16 2.82 16.68 27.78
CA GLY A 16 2.60 16.78 29.22
C GLY A 16 1.32 16.14 29.78
N GLU A 17 0.32 15.83 28.93
CA GLU A 17 -0.93 15.21 29.37
C GLU A 17 -0.85 13.67 29.32
N LYS A 18 -1.60 12.98 30.19
CA LYS A 18 -1.76 11.51 30.09
C LYS A 18 -3.06 11.19 29.38
N LEU A 19 -2.94 10.45 28.27
CA LEU A 19 -4.05 10.18 27.38
C LEU A 19 -4.48 8.72 27.47
N LYS A 20 -5.79 8.48 27.45
CA LYS A 20 -6.37 7.14 27.34
C LYS A 20 -6.56 6.73 25.87
N LEU A 21 -6.94 7.70 25.04
CA LEU A 21 -7.09 7.54 23.60
C LEU A 21 -6.55 8.79 22.92
N LEU A 22 -5.76 8.61 21.88
CA LEU A 22 -5.31 9.66 20.97
C LEU A 22 -5.77 9.27 19.56
N VAL A 23 -6.45 10.18 18.87
CA VAL A 23 -6.89 9.95 17.49
C VAL A 23 -6.18 10.98 16.62
N HIS A 24 -5.31 10.50 15.73
CA HIS A 24 -4.77 11.32 14.66
C HIS A 24 -5.62 11.12 13.42
N ASP A 25 -6.01 12.25 12.84
CA ASP A 25 -6.69 12.31 11.57
C ASP A 25 -5.74 12.84 10.49
N GLU A 26 -5.88 12.31 9.27
CA GLU A 26 -5.08 12.65 8.09
C GLU A 26 -3.56 12.75 8.32
N SER A 27 -3.04 11.92 9.22
CA SER A 27 -1.63 11.96 9.68
C SER A 27 -0.58 11.75 8.58
N GLY A 28 -0.99 11.17 7.45
CA GLY A 28 -0.21 10.99 6.23
C GLY A 28 -0.10 12.22 5.34
N LYS A 29 -0.84 13.29 5.68
CA LYS A 29 -0.87 14.57 4.96
C LYS A 29 -0.18 15.70 5.71
N TRP A 30 0.42 15.43 6.88
CA TRP A 30 1.05 16.46 7.70
C TRP A 30 2.36 16.94 7.05
N GLU A 31 2.36 18.19 6.62
CA GLU A 31 3.47 18.87 5.95
C GLU A 31 4.20 19.83 6.88
N LYS A 32 5.44 20.16 6.51
CA LYS A 32 6.31 21.08 7.25
C LYS A 32 5.62 22.43 7.52
N PRO A 33 5.84 23.06 8.69
CA PRO A 33 6.90 22.75 9.66
C PRO A 33 6.61 21.54 10.56
N ASP A 34 5.34 21.23 10.79
CA ASP A 34 4.94 20.10 11.64
C ASP A 34 5.08 18.77 10.88
N ASN A 35 5.32 17.68 11.60
CA ASN A 35 5.26 16.36 10.99
C ASN A 35 4.89 15.28 11.99
N ILE A 36 4.22 14.25 11.50
CA ILE A 36 3.73 13.16 12.33
C ILE A 36 4.84 12.41 13.08
N LEU A 37 6.07 12.36 12.55
CA LEU A 37 7.19 11.71 13.26
C LEU A 37 7.60 12.46 14.52
N ASN A 38 7.65 13.80 14.46
CA ASN A 38 7.96 14.64 15.61
C ASN A 38 6.83 14.59 16.63
N ASN A 39 5.58 14.79 16.19
CA ASN A 39 4.44 14.67 17.09
C ASN A 39 4.38 13.29 17.77
N TRP A 40 4.52 12.20 17.02
CA TRP A 40 4.45 10.86 17.57
C TRP A 40 5.55 10.58 18.60
N ARG A 41 6.75 11.17 18.45
CA ARG A 41 7.81 11.06 19.47
C ARG A 41 7.38 11.65 20.81
N VAL A 42 6.63 12.74 20.79
CA VAL A 42 6.09 13.41 21.98
C VAL A 42 4.88 12.62 22.52
N THR A 43 3.84 12.46 21.70
CA THR A 43 2.54 11.93 22.13
C THR A 43 2.56 10.44 22.48
N LYS A 44 3.49 9.65 21.94
CA LYS A 44 3.73 8.27 22.38
C LYS A 44 4.07 8.19 23.88
N THR A 45 4.75 9.20 24.43
CA THR A 45 5.09 9.24 25.86
C THR A 45 3.87 9.55 26.74
N CYS A 46 2.89 10.27 26.19
CA CYS A 46 1.61 10.59 26.83
C CYS A 46 0.73 9.34 27.04
N LEU A 47 0.93 8.31 26.21
CA LEU A 47 0.22 7.02 26.25
C LEU A 47 0.91 5.97 27.14
N ARG A 48 1.98 6.35 27.85
CA ARG A 48 2.80 5.45 28.65
C ARG A 48 3.15 5.99 30.03
N LEU A 49 3.30 5.07 30.98
CA LEU A 49 3.90 5.28 32.31
C LEU A 49 4.99 4.24 32.52
N GLY A 50 6.24 4.61 32.25
CA GLY A 50 7.37 3.68 32.24
C GLY A 50 7.19 2.57 31.19
N SER A 51 7.17 1.31 31.65
CA SER A 51 6.90 0.15 30.80
C SER A 51 5.40 -0.08 30.53
N ARG A 52 4.52 0.52 31.32
CA ARG A 52 3.07 0.32 31.21
C ARG A 52 2.48 1.20 30.10
N ILE A 53 1.83 0.57 29.13
CA ILE A 53 0.96 1.26 28.16
C ILE A 53 -0.35 1.58 28.86
N ILE A 54 -0.73 2.86 28.93
CA ILE A 54 -1.93 3.34 29.62
C ILE A 54 -3.00 3.90 28.67
N GLY A 55 -2.64 4.10 27.40
CA GLY A 55 -3.55 4.54 26.35
C GLY A 55 -3.22 3.95 25.00
N LYS A 56 -4.09 4.21 24.02
CA LYS A 56 -3.94 3.78 22.63
C LYS A 56 -3.97 4.96 21.69
N CYS A 57 -3.32 4.83 20.55
CA CYS A 57 -3.44 5.76 19.44
C CYS A 57 -4.11 5.07 18.26
N MET A 58 -5.09 5.74 17.66
CA MET A 58 -5.60 5.42 16.32
C MET A 58 -5.03 6.48 15.38
N MET A 59 -4.27 6.05 14.37
CA MET A 59 -3.55 6.94 13.47
C MET A 59 -3.99 6.66 12.03
N GLY A 60 -5.15 7.21 11.67
CA GLY A 60 -5.75 7.03 10.35
C GLY A 60 -5.22 8.04 9.35
N SER A 61 -5.07 7.62 8.09
CA SER A 61 -4.83 8.53 6.97
C SER A 61 -4.96 7.82 5.63
N THR A 62 -5.35 8.57 4.59
CA THR A 62 -4.85 8.30 3.23
C THR A 62 -3.44 8.88 3.10
N SER A 63 -2.57 8.28 2.30
CA SER A 63 -1.20 8.79 2.14
C SER A 63 -1.16 9.80 1.00
N ASN A 64 -0.66 11.00 1.28
CA ASN A 64 -0.24 11.92 0.23
C ASN A 64 1.02 11.38 -0.49
N ALA A 65 1.44 12.09 -1.53
CA ALA A 65 2.75 11.91 -2.14
C ALA A 65 3.88 11.90 -1.09
N LEU A 66 4.98 11.19 -1.39
CA LEU A 66 6.03 10.96 -0.40
C LEU A 66 6.69 12.28 0.05
N ASP A 67 6.80 13.27 -0.82
CA ASP A 67 7.33 14.59 -0.52
C ASP A 67 6.36 15.48 0.30
N LYS A 68 5.05 15.20 0.25
CA LYS A 68 3.96 15.92 0.94
C LYS A 68 3.48 15.21 2.21
N GLY A 69 4.44 14.81 3.05
CA GLY A 69 4.18 14.13 4.33
C GLY A 69 4.08 12.60 4.23
N GLY A 70 3.80 12.03 3.05
CA GLY A 70 3.64 10.59 2.85
C GLY A 70 4.88 9.77 3.27
N ARG A 71 6.10 10.30 3.08
CA ARG A 71 7.34 9.63 3.51
C ARG A 71 7.44 9.48 5.03
N ASN A 72 6.97 10.47 5.78
CA ASN A 72 6.99 10.42 7.24
C ASN A 72 6.00 9.37 7.75
N TYR A 73 4.82 9.32 7.15
CA TYR A 73 3.80 8.34 7.49
C TYR A 73 4.20 6.93 7.08
N LYS A 74 4.75 6.74 5.87
CA LYS A 74 5.33 5.46 5.44
C LYS A 74 6.38 4.96 6.42
N LYS A 75 7.24 5.86 6.91
CA LYS A 75 8.23 5.50 7.93
C LYS A 75 7.57 4.98 9.22
N ILE A 76 6.52 5.64 9.71
CA ILE A 76 5.77 5.15 10.88
C ILE A 76 5.12 3.80 10.56
N TYR A 77 4.48 3.67 9.40
CA TYR A 77 3.84 2.43 8.94
C TYR A 77 4.84 1.26 8.93
N ASP A 78 5.98 1.42 8.27
CA ASP A 78 7.05 0.42 8.19
C ASP A 78 7.64 0.11 9.59
N ASP A 79 7.79 1.12 10.45
CA ASP A 79 8.27 0.97 11.83
C ASP A 79 7.23 0.31 12.76
N SER A 80 5.99 0.11 12.29
CA SER A 80 4.87 -0.52 13.00
C SER A 80 4.66 -2.00 12.62
N ASP A 81 5.52 -2.55 11.78
CA ASP A 81 5.49 -3.96 11.37
C ASP A 81 5.64 -4.89 12.59
N VAL A 82 4.58 -5.66 12.86
CA VAL A 82 4.50 -6.57 14.00
C VAL A 82 5.48 -7.74 13.94
N THR A 83 6.04 -8.05 12.77
CA THR A 83 7.08 -9.06 12.60
C THR A 83 8.45 -8.57 13.06
N ARG A 84 8.62 -7.24 13.19
CA ARG A 84 9.87 -6.58 13.58
C ARG A 84 9.75 -5.93 14.96
N ARG A 85 10.07 -6.70 16.00
CA ARG A 85 9.99 -6.24 17.40
C ARG A 85 11.37 -6.18 18.04
N ASN A 86 11.55 -5.20 18.94
CA ASN A 86 12.70 -5.15 19.81
C ASN A 86 12.65 -6.25 20.88
N ARG A 87 13.71 -6.38 21.67
CA ARG A 87 13.81 -7.36 22.77
C ARG A 87 12.75 -7.20 23.86
N ASN A 88 12.08 -6.05 23.91
CA ASN A 88 10.97 -5.77 24.82
C ASN A 88 9.59 -6.07 24.19
N GLY A 89 9.55 -6.71 23.01
CA GLY A 89 8.31 -7.10 22.33
C GLY A 89 7.55 -5.95 21.67
N GLN A 90 8.16 -4.78 21.50
CA GLN A 90 7.52 -3.61 20.86
C GLN A 90 8.06 -3.37 19.46
N THR A 91 7.18 -2.93 18.55
CA THR A 91 7.58 -2.36 17.26
C THR A 91 8.36 -1.06 17.49
N SER A 92 9.14 -0.63 16.50
CA SER A 92 9.94 0.60 16.60
C SER A 92 9.05 1.82 16.85
N SER A 93 7.92 1.90 16.13
CA SER A 93 6.93 2.96 16.32
C SER A 93 6.15 2.79 17.64
N GLY A 94 5.97 1.56 18.14
CA GLY A 94 5.07 1.23 19.24
C GLY A 94 3.59 1.11 18.81
N LEU A 95 3.32 1.22 17.50
CA LEU A 95 2.02 1.01 16.86
C LEU A 95 1.99 -0.33 16.12
N TYR A 96 0.84 -0.65 15.54
CA TYR A 96 0.65 -1.76 14.61
C TYR A 96 0.27 -1.20 13.24
N SER A 97 0.93 -1.66 12.20
CA SER A 97 0.50 -1.36 10.83
C SER A 97 -0.77 -2.14 10.49
N LEU A 98 -1.73 -1.45 9.87
CA LEU A 98 -2.95 -2.02 9.33
C LEU A 98 -3.26 -1.30 8.03
N PHE A 99 -3.39 -2.05 6.95
CA PHE A 99 -3.87 -1.56 5.66
C PHE A 99 -5.27 -2.10 5.40
N ILE A 100 -6.20 -1.19 5.09
CA ILE A 100 -7.57 -1.54 4.70
C ILE A 100 -7.71 -1.10 3.23
N PRO A 101 -7.87 -2.04 2.29
CA PRO A 101 -8.14 -1.71 0.89
C PRO A 101 -9.44 -0.91 0.74
N MET A 102 -9.47 0.04 -0.19
CA MET A 102 -10.60 0.95 -0.39
C MET A 102 -11.94 0.23 -0.57
N GLU A 103 -11.95 -0.96 -1.18
CA GLU A 103 -13.15 -1.75 -1.43
C GLU A 103 -13.92 -2.15 -0.16
N TRP A 104 -13.29 -2.06 1.02
CA TRP A 104 -13.92 -2.39 2.30
C TRP A 104 -14.69 -1.22 2.92
N ASN A 105 -14.49 0.01 2.46
CA ASN A 105 -15.05 1.20 3.09
C ASN A 105 -15.35 2.35 2.11
N TYR A 106 -15.49 2.05 0.83
CA TYR A 106 -15.79 3.05 -0.19
C TYR A 106 -17.24 3.53 -0.06
N GLU A 107 -17.41 4.84 0.06
CA GLU A 107 -18.72 5.48 0.22
C GLU A 107 -19.61 5.24 -1.01
N GLY A 108 -20.89 4.92 -0.79
CA GLY A 108 -21.83 4.59 -1.87
C GLY A 108 -21.82 3.12 -2.31
N TYR A 109 -20.86 2.31 -1.84
CA TYR A 109 -20.79 0.86 -2.14
C TYR A 109 -20.86 -0.01 -0.88
N ILE A 110 -21.49 0.49 0.16
CA ILE A 110 -21.82 -0.24 1.38
C ILE A 110 -23.33 -0.42 1.38
N ASP A 111 -23.82 -1.64 1.58
CA ASP A 111 -25.25 -1.88 1.61
C ASP A 111 -25.89 -1.42 2.94
N SER A 112 -27.21 -1.51 3.00
CA SER A 112 -28.03 -1.04 4.14
C SER A 112 -27.74 -1.77 5.46
N TYR A 113 -26.97 -2.87 5.41
CA TYR A 113 -26.52 -3.62 6.59
C TYR A 113 -25.07 -3.31 6.98
N GLY A 114 -24.42 -2.35 6.31
CA GLY A 114 -23.02 -2.02 6.56
C GLY A 114 -22.03 -2.98 5.90
N ILE A 115 -22.47 -3.78 4.91
CA ILE A 115 -21.62 -4.76 4.23
C ILE A 115 -21.15 -4.18 2.89
N PRO A 116 -19.84 -4.16 2.60
CA PRO A 116 -19.34 -3.73 1.30
C PRO A 116 -19.87 -4.58 0.14
N VAL A 117 -20.23 -3.91 -0.96
CA VAL A 117 -20.69 -4.53 -2.21
C VAL A 117 -19.52 -4.61 -3.17
N PHE A 118 -18.75 -5.70 -3.06
CA PHE A 118 -17.54 -5.92 -3.86
C PHE A 118 -17.84 -6.05 -5.36
N GLU A 119 -18.71 -7.00 -5.68
CA GLU A 119 -19.09 -7.39 -7.03
C GLU A 119 -20.45 -6.80 -7.39
N THR A 120 -20.68 -6.60 -8.69
CA THR A 120 -21.96 -6.14 -9.23
C THR A 120 -23.09 -7.06 -8.77
N PRO A 121 -24.08 -6.55 -8.03
CA PRO A 121 -25.02 -7.39 -7.32
C PRO A 121 -26.04 -8.01 -8.28
N LYS A 122 -26.28 -9.32 -8.13
CA LYS A 122 -27.31 -10.05 -8.92
C LYS A 122 -28.73 -9.74 -8.46
N GLU A 123 -28.87 -9.38 -7.19
CA GLU A 123 -30.13 -8.97 -6.57
C GLU A 123 -30.03 -7.51 -6.18
N LYS A 124 -31.16 -6.81 -6.15
CA LYS A 124 -31.19 -5.38 -5.83
C LYS A 124 -30.59 -5.14 -4.43
N LYS A 125 -29.46 -4.44 -4.39
CA LYS A 125 -28.88 -3.88 -3.16
C LYS A 125 -29.11 -2.39 -3.10
N THR A 126 -29.28 -1.87 -1.89
CA THR A 126 -29.45 -0.44 -1.63
C THR A 126 -28.49 0.01 -0.54
N GLY A 127 -27.94 1.20 -0.68
CA GLY A 127 -27.14 1.85 0.35
C GLY A 127 -27.99 2.24 1.58
N PRO A 128 -27.34 2.69 2.67
CA PRO A 128 -28.01 3.24 3.85
C PRO A 128 -28.88 4.47 3.57
N ASP A 129 -28.59 5.18 2.50
CA ASP A 129 -29.31 6.33 1.95
C ASP A 129 -30.53 5.94 1.09
N GLY A 130 -30.73 4.64 0.83
CA GLY A 130 -31.81 4.10 0.02
C GLY A 130 -31.56 4.13 -1.48
N PHE A 131 -30.40 4.61 -1.94
CA PHE A 131 -30.05 4.58 -3.37
C PHE A 131 -29.64 3.16 -3.80
N PRO A 132 -30.02 2.73 -5.02
CA PRO A 132 -29.61 1.42 -5.52
C PRO A 132 -28.11 1.38 -5.80
N ILE A 133 -27.48 0.25 -5.49
CA ILE A 133 -26.10 -0.04 -5.87
C ILE A 133 -26.17 -0.92 -7.11
N GLU A 134 -25.89 -0.34 -8.29
CA GLU A 134 -26.05 -1.00 -9.58
C GLU A 134 -24.78 -1.73 -10.04
N ILE A 135 -23.61 -1.23 -9.64
CA ILE A 135 -22.31 -1.84 -9.91
C ILE A 135 -21.56 -2.10 -8.60
N GLY A 136 -20.65 -3.08 -8.60
CA GLY A 136 -19.77 -3.35 -7.46
C GLY A 136 -18.64 -2.33 -7.36
N VAL A 137 -18.09 -2.15 -6.16
CA VAL A 137 -16.97 -1.22 -5.93
C VAL A 137 -15.73 -1.58 -6.75
N ILE A 138 -15.50 -2.87 -7.01
CA ILE A 138 -14.36 -3.33 -7.81
C ILE A 138 -14.52 -2.86 -9.26
N GLU A 139 -15.69 -3.11 -9.85
CA GLU A 139 -16.00 -2.68 -11.22
C GLU A 139 -16.01 -1.14 -11.35
N HIS A 140 -16.56 -0.43 -10.36
CA HIS A 140 -16.49 1.03 -10.32
C HIS A 140 -15.05 1.53 -10.34
N TRP A 141 -14.20 0.99 -9.47
CA TRP A 141 -12.81 1.39 -9.39
C TRP A 141 -12.02 1.02 -10.66
N ASP A 142 -12.26 -0.15 -11.25
CA ASP A 142 -11.63 -0.55 -12.51
C ASP A 142 -12.05 0.39 -13.65
N ASN A 143 -13.31 0.85 -13.68
CA ASN A 143 -13.78 1.84 -14.65
C ASN A 143 -13.09 3.22 -14.48
N GLU A 144 -12.88 3.67 -13.24
CA GLU A 144 -12.13 4.91 -12.96
C GLU A 144 -10.66 4.79 -13.40
N VAL A 145 -10.01 3.66 -13.10
CA VAL A 145 -8.64 3.36 -13.55
C VAL A 145 -8.56 3.36 -15.08
N ASP A 146 -9.50 2.71 -15.75
CA ASP A 146 -9.58 2.64 -17.20
C ASP A 146 -9.77 4.01 -17.85
N GLY A 147 -10.59 4.88 -17.22
CA GLY A 147 -10.79 6.26 -17.64
C GLY A 147 -9.53 7.12 -17.56
N LEU A 148 -8.63 6.82 -16.60
CA LEU A 148 -7.41 7.57 -16.36
C LEU A 148 -6.16 6.99 -17.02
N LYS A 149 -6.28 5.92 -17.84
CA LYS A 149 -5.13 5.30 -18.54
C LYS A 149 -4.26 6.27 -19.34
N ASN A 150 -4.87 7.34 -19.88
CA ASN A 150 -4.17 8.36 -20.67
C ASN A 150 -3.71 9.58 -19.83
N ASP A 151 -4.02 9.62 -18.54
CA ASP A 151 -3.55 10.64 -17.59
C ASP A 151 -2.84 9.97 -16.40
N PRO A 152 -1.54 9.69 -16.55
CA PRO A 152 -0.75 9.05 -15.51
C PRO A 152 -0.69 9.77 -14.16
N ASP A 153 -0.77 11.10 -14.17
CA ASP A 153 -0.67 11.88 -12.93
C ASP A 153 -1.97 11.72 -12.13
N ALA A 154 -3.11 11.84 -12.81
CA ALA A 154 -4.42 11.58 -12.22
C ALA A 154 -4.59 10.12 -11.78
N LEU A 155 -4.08 9.17 -12.57
CA LEU A 155 -4.14 7.74 -12.22
C LEU A 155 -3.33 7.42 -10.96
N ASN A 156 -2.12 7.97 -10.81
CA ASN A 156 -1.33 7.79 -9.60
C ASN A 156 -1.97 8.45 -8.37
N GLU A 157 -2.67 9.57 -8.57
CA GLU A 157 -3.45 10.20 -7.51
C GLU A 157 -4.65 9.33 -7.11
N LEU A 158 -5.40 8.77 -8.07
CA LEU A 158 -6.49 7.82 -7.82
C LEU A 158 -5.99 6.64 -6.98
N TYR A 159 -4.84 6.05 -7.35
CA TYR A 159 -4.25 4.96 -6.59
C TYR A 159 -3.89 5.33 -5.14
N ARG A 160 -3.42 6.56 -4.89
CA ARG A 160 -3.14 7.02 -3.52
C ARG A 160 -4.41 7.29 -2.71
N GLN A 161 -5.42 7.87 -3.34
CA GLN A 161 -6.69 8.21 -2.69
C GLN A 161 -7.53 6.97 -2.40
N PHE A 162 -7.57 6.03 -3.34
CA PHE A 162 -8.35 4.79 -3.27
C PHE A 162 -7.45 3.57 -3.47
N PRO A 163 -6.55 3.29 -2.51
CA PRO A 163 -5.59 2.21 -2.64
C PRO A 163 -6.25 0.84 -2.40
N ARG A 164 -5.96 -0.12 -3.29
CA ARG A 164 -6.30 -1.54 -3.11
C ARG A 164 -5.15 -2.34 -2.51
N THR A 165 -3.93 -1.80 -2.56
CA THR A 165 -2.71 -2.40 -2.02
C THR A 165 -1.86 -1.34 -1.29
N GLU A 166 -0.97 -1.78 -0.40
CA GLU A 166 0.00 -0.87 0.24
C GLU A 166 0.87 -0.13 -0.79
N LYS A 167 1.14 -0.76 -1.95
CA LYS A 167 1.91 -0.14 -3.03
C LYS A 167 1.15 1.01 -3.67
N HIS A 168 -0.17 0.89 -3.82
CA HIS A 168 -1.02 2.00 -4.27
C HIS A 168 -0.95 3.16 -3.28
N ALA A 169 -1.06 2.87 -1.99
CA ALA A 169 -1.04 3.89 -0.94
C ALA A 169 0.27 4.69 -0.92
N PHE A 170 1.43 4.04 -1.11
CA PHE A 170 2.74 4.68 -0.99
C PHE A 170 3.41 5.02 -2.34
N ARG A 171 2.64 5.21 -3.43
CA ARG A 171 3.18 5.67 -4.71
C ARG A 171 3.69 7.10 -4.64
N ASP A 172 4.83 7.35 -5.27
CA ASP A 172 5.43 8.69 -5.38
C ASP A 172 4.84 9.53 -6.52
N GLU A 173 5.01 10.85 -6.46
CA GLU A 173 4.69 11.75 -7.58
C GLU A 173 5.77 11.70 -8.67
N THR A 174 5.34 11.72 -9.93
CA THR A 174 6.17 11.67 -11.14
C THR A 174 7.05 12.91 -11.34
N LYS A 175 6.64 14.06 -10.79
CA LYS A 175 7.12 15.40 -11.18
C LYS A 175 8.59 15.72 -10.85
N GLN A 176 9.24 14.96 -9.96
CA GLN A 176 10.63 15.25 -9.53
C GLN A 176 11.65 14.16 -9.92
N SER A 177 11.24 13.14 -10.67
CA SER A 177 12.15 12.06 -11.05
C SER A 177 12.78 12.30 -12.42
N LEU A 178 14.10 12.07 -12.52
CA LEU A 178 14.81 11.95 -13.79
C LEU A 178 14.26 10.79 -14.66
N PHE A 179 13.61 9.82 -14.02
CA PHE A 179 13.00 8.67 -14.68
C PHE A 179 11.50 8.89 -14.85
N ASN A 180 10.95 8.33 -15.93
CA ASN A 180 9.51 8.28 -16.13
C ASN A 180 8.87 7.31 -15.13
N LEU A 181 8.55 7.82 -13.94
CA LEU A 181 7.98 7.02 -12.85
C LEU A 181 6.67 6.35 -13.24
N THR A 182 5.88 6.98 -14.12
CA THR A 182 4.68 6.35 -14.71
C THR A 182 5.04 5.04 -15.38
N LYS A 183 5.98 5.05 -16.33
CA LYS A 183 6.39 3.84 -17.05
C LYS A 183 6.97 2.78 -16.11
N ILE A 184 7.64 3.21 -15.04
CA ILE A 184 8.14 2.31 -14.01
C ILE A 184 6.97 1.67 -13.25
N TYR A 185 5.98 2.45 -12.80
CA TYR A 185 4.81 1.91 -12.09
C TYR A 185 3.96 1.03 -13.01
N GLU A 186 3.69 1.43 -14.25
CA GLU A 186 3.04 0.57 -15.25
C GLU A 186 3.75 -0.78 -15.39
N GLN A 187 5.09 -0.76 -15.47
CA GLN A 187 5.87 -1.99 -15.57
C GLN A 187 5.85 -2.81 -14.28
N ILE A 188 5.85 -2.17 -13.10
CA ILE A 188 5.72 -2.84 -11.81
C ILE A 188 4.36 -3.53 -11.71
N ASP A 189 3.28 -2.81 -12.03
CA ASP A 189 1.90 -3.30 -12.01
C ASP A 189 1.75 -4.50 -12.96
N TYR A 190 2.22 -4.36 -14.20
CA TYR A 190 2.24 -5.46 -15.17
C TYR A 190 3.02 -6.69 -14.65
N ASN A 191 4.19 -6.48 -14.03
CA ASN A 191 5.00 -7.58 -13.50
C ASN A 191 4.35 -8.28 -12.30
N GLU A 192 3.55 -7.58 -11.52
CA GLU A 192 2.80 -8.16 -10.39
C GLU A 192 1.64 -9.01 -10.88
N ASP A 193 0.87 -8.50 -11.83
CA ASP A 193 -0.20 -9.26 -12.48
C ASP A 193 0.34 -10.50 -13.20
N LEU A 194 1.54 -10.41 -13.79
CA LEU A 194 2.20 -11.55 -14.42
C LEU A 194 2.38 -12.74 -13.47
N LYS A 195 2.63 -12.52 -12.17
CA LYS A 195 2.77 -13.61 -11.18
C LYS A 195 1.46 -14.39 -10.97
N HIS A 196 0.32 -13.74 -11.20
CA HIS A 196 -1.00 -14.34 -11.09
C HIS A 196 -1.50 -14.91 -12.42
N SER A 197 -0.86 -14.53 -13.52
CA SER A 197 -1.09 -15.11 -14.85
C SER A 197 -0.24 -16.37 -15.09
N ASN A 198 -0.74 -17.33 -15.87
CA ASN A 198 0.01 -18.52 -16.32
C ASN A 198 1.18 -18.20 -17.29
N VAL A 199 1.62 -16.95 -17.38
CA VAL A 199 2.65 -16.49 -18.31
C VAL A 199 4.06 -16.83 -17.81
N VAL A 200 4.24 -17.04 -16.50
CA VAL A 200 5.56 -17.30 -15.90
C VAL A 200 5.77 -18.79 -15.65
N THR A 201 6.85 -19.36 -16.21
CA THR A 201 7.25 -20.75 -15.97
C THR A 201 8.37 -20.81 -14.93
N LYS A 202 8.23 -21.66 -13.91
CA LYS A 202 9.28 -21.94 -12.93
C LYS A 202 10.16 -23.10 -13.41
N GLY A 203 11.48 -22.99 -13.27
CA GLY A 203 12.41 -24.00 -13.77
C GLY A 203 13.88 -23.73 -13.45
N ASN A 204 14.75 -24.51 -14.08
CA ASN A 204 16.20 -24.38 -13.96
C ASN A 204 16.86 -24.24 -15.32
N PHE A 205 17.98 -23.51 -15.37
CA PHE A 205 18.87 -23.53 -16.50
C PHE A 205 19.90 -24.66 -16.32
N GLN A 206 20.11 -25.45 -17.37
CA GLN A 206 21.13 -26.50 -17.39
C GLN A 206 21.81 -26.56 -18.75
N TRP A 207 23.03 -27.07 -18.78
CA TRP A 207 23.72 -27.36 -20.03
C TRP A 207 23.04 -28.51 -20.76
N GLU A 208 23.01 -28.44 -22.09
CA GLU A 208 22.49 -29.49 -22.94
C GLU A 208 23.26 -30.78 -22.71
N GLY A 209 22.50 -31.84 -22.37
CA GLY A 209 23.05 -33.14 -21.98
C GLY A 209 23.86 -33.12 -20.67
N GLY A 210 23.83 -32.05 -19.88
CA GLY A 210 24.64 -31.90 -18.66
C GLY A 210 26.13 -31.69 -18.92
N ILE A 211 26.53 -31.46 -20.17
CA ILE A 211 27.91 -31.28 -20.57
C ILE A 211 28.27 -29.81 -20.41
N LYS A 212 29.25 -29.50 -19.57
CA LYS A 212 29.66 -28.12 -19.32
C LYS A 212 30.08 -27.41 -20.62
N ASP A 213 29.72 -26.12 -20.72
CA ASP A 213 30.06 -25.23 -21.85
C ASP A 213 29.36 -25.56 -23.19
N THR A 214 28.25 -26.32 -23.17
CA THR A 214 27.36 -26.52 -24.33
C THR A 214 26.25 -25.45 -24.44
N SER A 215 25.14 -25.71 -25.15
CA SER A 215 24.01 -24.79 -25.14
C SER A 215 23.31 -24.80 -23.77
N VAL A 216 22.88 -23.64 -23.27
CA VAL A 216 22.08 -23.56 -22.03
C VAL A 216 20.61 -23.68 -22.37
N MET A 217 19.90 -24.59 -21.73
CA MET A 217 18.46 -24.80 -21.90
C MET A 217 17.71 -24.57 -20.60
N PHE A 218 16.52 -23.98 -20.71
CA PHE A 218 15.59 -23.86 -19.60
C PHE A 218 14.68 -25.09 -19.52
N VAL A 219 14.62 -25.71 -18.34
CA VAL A 219 13.78 -26.88 -18.08
C VAL A 219 12.74 -26.53 -17.01
N PRO A 220 11.43 -26.59 -17.33
CA PRO A 220 10.37 -26.36 -16.36
C PRO A 220 10.45 -27.35 -15.19
N SER A 221 10.33 -26.85 -13.97
CA SER A 221 10.33 -27.66 -12.76
C SER A 221 9.70 -26.88 -11.61
N ASN A 222 8.81 -27.53 -10.86
CA ASN A 222 8.18 -26.94 -9.67
C ASN A 222 9.20 -26.65 -8.54
N GLN A 223 10.32 -27.38 -8.53
CA GLN A 223 11.47 -27.14 -7.65
C GLN A 223 12.55 -26.27 -8.29
N GLY A 224 12.24 -25.63 -9.43
CA GLY A 224 13.13 -24.72 -10.12
C GLY A 224 13.52 -23.49 -9.30
N ARG A 225 14.69 -22.93 -9.56
CA ARG A 225 15.18 -21.72 -8.90
C ARG A 225 14.78 -20.44 -9.61
N PHE A 226 14.46 -20.52 -10.90
CA PHE A 226 14.23 -19.36 -11.76
C PHE A 226 12.79 -19.28 -12.22
N TYR A 227 12.30 -18.05 -12.36
CA TYR A 227 11.02 -17.72 -12.98
C TYR A 227 11.31 -17.03 -14.30
N VAL A 228 10.76 -17.56 -15.39
CA VAL A 228 11.00 -17.07 -16.75
C VAL A 228 9.64 -16.80 -17.41
N SER A 229 9.44 -15.57 -17.86
CA SER A 229 8.26 -15.15 -18.65
C SER A 229 8.53 -15.16 -20.16
N TRP A 230 9.80 -15.12 -20.55
CA TRP A 230 10.22 -15.09 -21.96
C TRP A 230 11.67 -15.54 -22.11
N VAL A 231 11.97 -16.24 -23.21
CA VAL A 231 13.34 -16.53 -23.66
C VAL A 231 13.49 -16.10 -25.13
N PRO A 232 14.63 -15.50 -25.51
CA PRO A 232 14.87 -15.11 -26.89
C PRO A 232 14.86 -16.32 -27.81
N ASN A 233 14.46 -16.11 -29.07
CA ASN A 233 14.50 -17.15 -30.09
C ASN A 233 15.94 -17.67 -30.29
N LYS A 234 16.10 -18.94 -30.67
CA LYS A 234 17.43 -19.58 -30.85
C LYS A 234 18.40 -18.76 -31.70
N ASN A 235 17.89 -18.04 -32.70
CA ASN A 235 18.71 -17.22 -33.60
C ASN A 235 19.23 -15.93 -32.97
N GLN A 236 18.68 -15.50 -31.82
CA GLN A 236 19.05 -14.29 -31.10
C GLN A 236 19.95 -14.60 -29.88
N GLN A 237 19.82 -15.80 -29.31
CA GLN A 237 20.63 -16.25 -28.17
C GLN A 237 22.13 -16.16 -28.49
N ASN A 238 22.90 -15.50 -27.61
CA ASN A 238 24.36 -15.30 -27.72
C ASN A 238 24.84 -14.55 -28.98
N ARG A 239 23.95 -13.85 -29.68
CA ARG A 239 24.30 -13.06 -30.89
C ARG A 239 23.93 -11.59 -30.78
N VAL A 240 23.02 -11.25 -29.88
CA VAL A 240 22.57 -9.87 -29.64
C VAL A 240 22.72 -9.59 -28.15
N LEU A 241 23.45 -8.53 -27.81
CA LEU A 241 23.40 -7.92 -26.49
C LEU A 241 22.16 -7.03 -26.46
N ILE A 242 21.23 -7.34 -25.55
CA ILE A 242 19.98 -6.60 -25.32
C ILE A 242 20.19 -5.71 -24.10
#